data_AF-A0A9D9ZEF5-F1
#
_entry.id   AF-A0A9D9ZEF5-F1
#
_cell.length_a   1.000
_cell.length_b   1.000
_cell.length_c   1.000
_cell.angle_alpha   90.00
_cell.angle_beta   90.00
_cell.angle_gamma   90.00
#
_symmetry.space_group_name_H-M   'P 1'
#
loop_
_entity.id
_entity.type
_entity.pdbx_description
1 polymer ?
#
loop_
_entity_poly.entity_id
_entity_poly.type
_entity_poly.pdbx_seq_one_letter_code
_entity_poly.pdbx_strand_id
1 'polypeptide(L)'
;MRKIALVLYLFAIAMLTFSIPVMPGRTKRINIGNNKVITAELFGDESFKYWQSANGEQYEYMPKNGIHSKLSNKLFTKRININLRRRAMGMLNSTKTTRSSTGNKKALVILVNFQDTHFQESSSLDFYDKILNQTGFNNSPFVGSAHDYFMDQSNGLFNLSFDVAGPITLAHPYAYYGSNQDSNSDDSRPEEMVIEACKSIANTTDFSKYDWDGDGEVEQVFIVYAGHGEADYDNPDLIWPHKWSLSSSIYNKVLKIGGEKINVYACASELNHSGNIAGIGAFCHEFSHCLGLPDMYNTSNTKDNGIGYNSLMAAGSYLGGGYCPCGYSAYEKT
;
A
#
# COMPACT_ATOMS: atom_id res chain seq x y z
N MET A 1 11.02 -18.66 36.43
CA MET A 1 9.72 -18.48 35.72
C MET A 1 9.43 -17.05 35.26
N ARG A 2 9.98 -15.98 35.88
CA ARG A 2 9.78 -14.58 35.44
C ARG A 2 10.72 -14.06 34.33
N LYS A 3 11.72 -14.83 33.90
CA LYS A 3 12.72 -14.42 32.89
C LYS A 3 12.45 -14.94 31.46
N ILE A 4 11.46 -15.82 31.28
CA ILE A 4 11.08 -16.34 29.95
C ILE A 4 10.00 -15.46 29.30
N ALA A 5 9.19 -14.75 30.11
CA ALA A 5 8.20 -13.80 29.60
C ALA A 5 8.81 -12.50 29.03
N LEU A 6 10.07 -12.17 29.35
CA LEU A 6 10.72 -10.95 28.84
C LEU A 6 11.32 -11.14 27.44
N VAL A 7 11.63 -12.39 27.04
CA VAL A 7 12.19 -12.69 25.72
C VAL A 7 11.10 -12.70 24.64
N LEU A 8 9.86 -13.01 25.01
CA LEU A 8 8.68 -12.82 24.14
C LEU A 8 8.22 -11.36 24.04
N TYR A 9 8.63 -10.50 24.97
CA TYR A 9 8.31 -9.06 24.94
C TYR A 9 9.31 -8.24 24.10
N LEU A 10 10.52 -8.77 23.88
CA LEU A 10 11.56 -8.14 23.05
C LEU A 10 11.48 -8.51 21.55
N PHE A 11 10.57 -9.42 21.17
CA PHE A 11 10.25 -9.76 19.78
C PHE A 11 8.92 -9.14 19.28
N ALA A 12 8.26 -8.31 20.11
CA ALA A 12 6.94 -7.75 19.84
C ALA A 12 6.94 -6.22 19.64
N ILE A 13 7.91 -5.70 18.87
CA ILE A 13 7.85 -4.33 18.34
C ILE A 13 8.18 -4.34 16.83
N ALA A 14 7.57 -5.27 16.08
CA ALA A 14 7.26 -5.04 14.68
C ALA A 14 5.82 -4.49 14.68
N MET A 15 5.69 -3.17 14.81
CA MET A 15 4.37 -2.52 14.79
C MET A 15 3.90 -2.52 13.34
N LEU A 16 2.94 -3.37 13.01
CA LEU A 16 2.47 -3.58 11.64
C LEU A 16 1.92 -2.29 11.05
N THR A 17 2.59 -1.79 10.02
CA THR A 17 1.94 -1.05 8.94
C THR A 17 1.57 -2.04 7.84
N PHE A 18 0.66 -1.60 6.98
CA PHE A 18 0.28 -2.33 5.78
C PHE A 18 0.30 -1.33 4.62
N SER A 19 1.43 -0.66 4.45
CA SER A 19 1.59 0.38 3.44
C SER A 19 3.05 0.50 3.07
N ILE A 20 3.33 0.70 1.79
CA ILE A 20 4.68 0.93 1.31
C ILE A 20 5.29 2.17 1.99
N PRO A 21 6.56 2.10 2.46
CA PRO A 21 7.23 3.26 3.05
C PRO A 21 7.55 4.29 1.96
N VAL A 22 7.84 5.53 2.32
CA VAL A 22 8.40 6.51 1.38
C VAL A 22 9.70 5.97 0.75
N MET A 23 9.87 6.18 -0.56
CA MET A 23 11.12 5.86 -1.26
C MET A 23 12.34 6.54 -0.57
N PRO A 24 13.34 5.77 -0.07
CA PRO A 24 14.49 6.35 0.61
C PRO A 24 15.32 7.29 -0.28
N GLY A 25 15.88 8.36 0.29
CA GLY A 25 16.71 9.33 -0.42
C GLY A 25 15.93 10.43 -1.15
N ARG A 26 14.61 10.48 -0.99
CA ARG A 26 13.75 11.46 -1.68
C ARG A 26 13.89 12.86 -1.09
N THR A 27 14.55 13.77 -1.82
CA THR A 27 14.77 15.15 -1.37
C THR A 27 13.94 16.18 -2.13
N LYS A 28 13.53 17.27 -1.46
CA LYS A 28 12.81 18.41 -2.05
C LYS A 28 13.22 19.72 -1.39
N ARG A 29 13.07 20.82 -2.14
CA ARG A 29 13.10 22.17 -1.59
C ARG A 29 11.74 22.52 -0.98
N ILE A 30 11.68 22.60 0.34
CA ILE A 30 10.46 22.89 1.11
C ILE A 30 10.45 24.33 1.61
N ASN A 31 9.29 24.98 1.52
CA ASN A 31 9.05 26.31 2.10
C ASN A 31 8.72 26.14 3.59
N ILE A 32 9.51 26.75 4.48
CA ILE A 32 9.31 26.69 5.94
C ILE A 32 8.73 28.00 6.51
N GLY A 33 8.16 28.84 5.64
CA GLY A 33 7.65 30.16 5.98
C GLY A 33 8.73 31.25 5.97
N ASN A 34 8.30 32.51 6.12
CA ASN A 34 9.17 33.70 6.13
C ASN A 34 10.13 33.78 4.94
N ASN A 35 9.67 33.40 3.73
CA ASN A 35 10.45 33.32 2.50
C ASN A 35 11.71 32.43 2.59
N LYS A 36 11.77 31.51 3.56
CA LYS A 36 12.89 30.58 3.73
C LYS A 36 12.56 29.23 3.11
N VAL A 37 13.45 28.77 2.24
CA VAL A 37 13.37 27.48 1.57
C VAL A 37 14.59 26.66 1.94
N ILE A 38 14.40 25.40 2.33
CA ILE A 38 15.47 24.47 2.67
C ILE A 38 15.34 23.18 1.86
N THR A 39 16.44 22.46 1.68
CA THR A 39 16.39 21.08 1.16
C THR A 39 16.17 20.12 2.32
N ALA A 40 15.19 19.24 2.19
CA ALA A 40 14.87 18.20 3.16
C ALA A 40 14.55 16.89 2.46
N GLU A 41 14.77 15.78 3.16
CA GLU A 41 14.42 14.43 2.75
C GLU A 41 13.08 14.01 3.36
N LEU A 42 12.22 13.37 2.57
CA LEU A 42 10.93 12.86 3.03
C LEU A 42 11.11 11.48 3.67
N PHE A 43 10.50 11.30 4.83
CA PHE A 43 10.42 10.04 5.55
C PHE A 43 8.96 9.78 5.94
N GLY A 44 8.58 8.52 6.08
CA GLY A 44 7.23 8.18 6.51
C GLY A 44 6.63 6.98 5.83
N ASP A 45 5.36 6.83 6.11
CA ASP A 45 4.40 5.92 5.50
C ASP A 45 3.04 6.64 5.45
N GLU A 46 1.98 5.94 5.05
CA GLU A 46 0.61 6.47 4.97
C GLU A 46 0.15 7.14 6.27
N SER A 47 0.51 6.57 7.44
CA SER A 47 0.00 7.07 8.72
C SER A 47 0.72 8.32 9.22
N PHE A 48 1.97 8.53 8.79
CA PHE A 48 2.75 9.71 9.15
C PHE A 48 3.95 9.92 8.26
N LYS A 49 4.02 11.11 7.68
CA LYS A 49 5.14 11.59 6.88
C LYS A 49 5.67 12.90 7.40
N TYR A 50 6.98 13.08 7.29
CA TYR A 50 7.68 14.28 7.71
C TYR A 50 8.93 14.51 6.86
N TRP A 51 9.35 15.76 6.81
CA TRP A 51 10.55 16.18 6.12
C TRP A 51 11.67 16.40 7.12
N GLN A 52 12.85 15.85 6.90
CA GLN A 52 14.03 16.09 7.73
C GLN A 52 15.11 16.81 6.92
N SER A 53 15.61 17.93 7.44
CA SER A 53 16.72 18.64 6.80
C SER A 53 18.07 18.01 7.18
N ALA A 54 19.15 18.39 6.48
CA ALA A 54 20.49 17.87 6.72
C ALA A 54 21.00 18.06 8.17
N ASN A 55 20.47 19.05 8.91
CA ASN A 55 20.81 19.28 10.31
C ASN A 55 19.99 18.44 11.31
N GLY A 56 19.10 17.58 10.82
CA GLY A 56 18.23 16.73 11.64
C GLY A 56 16.89 17.36 12.05
N GLU A 57 16.63 18.63 11.75
CA GLU A 57 15.35 19.29 12.04
C GLU A 57 14.21 18.70 11.21
N GLN A 58 13.08 18.46 11.86
CA GLN A 58 11.89 17.80 11.30
C GLN A 58 10.77 18.80 11.03
N TYR A 59 10.04 18.61 9.94
CA TYR A 59 8.98 19.48 9.47
C TYR A 59 7.78 18.68 8.97
N GLU A 60 6.57 19.19 9.17
CA GLU A 60 5.31 18.62 8.69
C GLU A 60 4.65 19.63 7.72
N TYR A 61 4.12 19.14 6.61
CA TYR A 61 3.42 19.99 5.65
C TYR A 61 2.08 20.46 6.23
N MET A 62 1.82 21.77 6.16
CA MET A 62 0.59 22.41 6.63
C MET A 62 -0.21 22.93 5.42
N PRO A 63 -1.23 22.19 4.94
CA PRO A 63 -1.96 22.54 3.71
C PRO A 63 -2.57 23.94 3.74
N LYS A 64 -3.15 24.34 4.89
CA LYS A 64 -3.83 25.64 5.08
C LYS A 64 -2.95 26.86 4.76
N ASN A 65 -1.63 26.70 4.94
CA ASN A 65 -0.67 27.80 4.80
C ASN A 65 0.35 27.56 3.68
N GLY A 66 0.36 26.38 3.06
CA GLY A 66 1.36 26.00 2.05
C GLY A 66 2.80 25.99 2.55
N ILE A 67 3.01 25.80 3.86
CA ILE A 67 4.34 25.81 4.50
C ILE A 67 4.60 24.49 5.23
N HIS A 68 5.88 24.22 5.47
CA HIS A 68 6.36 23.11 6.27
C HIS A 68 6.72 23.65 7.66
N SER A 69 5.89 23.33 8.65
CA SER A 69 6.09 23.80 10.01
C SER A 69 7.04 22.88 10.77
N LYS A 70 7.95 23.45 11.55
CA LYS A 70 8.90 22.67 12.37
C LYS A 70 8.16 21.87 13.43
N LEU A 71 8.44 20.57 13.51
CA LEU A 71 7.95 19.69 14.56
C LEU A 71 8.83 19.81 15.80
N SER A 72 8.21 20.01 16.97
CA SER A 72 8.92 19.84 18.23
C SER A 72 9.10 18.35 18.53
N ASN A 73 10.20 17.96 19.18
CA ASN A 73 10.45 16.55 19.56
C ASN A 73 9.26 15.96 20.32
N LYS A 74 8.61 16.73 21.21
CA LYS A 74 7.44 16.28 21.96
C LYS A 74 6.26 15.96 21.05
N LEU A 75 5.99 16.80 20.04
CA LEU A 75 4.92 16.56 19.06
C LEU A 75 5.26 15.39 18.15
N PHE A 76 6.51 15.29 17.70
CA PHE A 76 6.99 14.18 16.89
C PHE A 76 6.81 12.83 17.61
N THR A 77 7.29 12.72 18.84
CA THR A 77 7.10 11.51 19.66
C THR A 77 5.62 11.24 19.96
N LYS A 78 4.81 12.28 20.16
CA LYS A 78 3.36 12.12 20.35
C LYS A 78 2.69 11.55 19.10
N ARG A 79 3.04 12.04 17.90
CA ARG A 79 2.52 11.53 16.61
C ARG A 79 2.87 10.06 16.43
N ILE A 80 4.14 9.72 16.62
CA ILE A 80 4.60 8.32 16.61
C ILE A 80 3.74 7.48 17.57
N ASN A 81 3.64 7.86 18.85
CA ASN A 81 2.90 7.07 19.84
C ASN A 81 1.40 6.91 19.54
N ILE A 82 0.75 7.92 18.94
CA ILE A 82 -0.66 7.83 18.52
C ILE A 82 -0.79 6.78 17.41
N ASN A 83 0.08 6.82 16.41
CA ASN A 83 0.04 5.89 15.29
C ASN A 83 0.35 4.46 15.74
N LEU A 84 1.33 4.28 16.63
CA LEU A 84 1.63 2.98 17.24
C LEU A 84 0.40 2.37 17.94
N ARG A 85 -0.40 3.18 18.64
CA ARG A 85 -1.64 2.71 19.29
C ARG A 85 -2.72 2.34 18.28
N ARG A 86 -2.92 3.13 17.23
CA ARG A 86 -3.89 2.84 16.16
C ARG A 86 -3.54 1.53 15.44
N ARG A 87 -2.25 1.30 15.19
CA ARG A 87 -1.72 0.08 14.56
C ARG A 87 -1.92 -1.17 15.44
N ALA A 88 -1.65 -1.07 16.75
CA ALA A 88 -1.90 -2.16 17.68
C ALA A 88 -3.39 -2.57 17.75
N MET A 89 -4.31 -1.61 17.61
CA MET A 89 -5.75 -1.87 17.54
C MET A 89 -6.16 -2.55 16.23
N GLY A 90 -5.56 -2.17 15.09
CA GLY A 90 -5.79 -2.83 13.80
C GLY A 90 -5.34 -4.30 13.79
N MET A 91 -4.24 -4.62 14.47
CA MET A 91 -3.70 -5.98 14.59
C MET A 91 -4.62 -6.91 15.39
N LEU A 92 -5.25 -6.42 16.46
CA LEU A 92 -6.21 -7.21 17.26
C LEU A 92 -7.47 -7.60 16.45
N ASN A 93 -7.76 -6.89 15.36
CA ASN A 93 -8.87 -7.16 14.46
C ASN A 93 -8.48 -8.00 13.22
N SER A 94 -7.17 -8.23 13.00
CA SER A 94 -6.64 -9.03 11.88
C SER A 94 -6.46 -10.49 12.31
N THR A 95 -7.55 -11.16 12.65
CA THR A 95 -7.55 -12.54 13.19
C THR A 95 -7.98 -13.61 12.17
N LYS A 96 -7.77 -13.40 10.85
CA LYS A 96 -7.90 -14.52 9.91
C LYS A 96 -6.62 -15.37 10.01
N THR A 97 -6.80 -16.59 10.51
CA THR A 97 -5.81 -17.67 10.65
C THR A 97 -5.04 -17.87 9.35
N THR A 98 -3.76 -18.23 9.44
CA THR A 98 -2.84 -18.52 8.33
C THR A 98 -3.54 -19.11 7.11
N ARG A 99 -3.68 -18.28 6.07
CA ARG A 99 -4.29 -18.64 4.78
C ARG A 99 -3.36 -19.60 4.04
N SER A 100 -3.92 -20.58 3.33
CA SER A 100 -3.13 -21.51 2.53
C SER A 100 -2.61 -20.79 1.27
N SER A 101 -1.36 -20.33 1.33
CA SER A 101 -0.63 -19.66 0.25
C SER A 101 0.02 -20.65 -0.73
N THR A 102 -0.67 -21.74 -1.06
CA THR A 102 -0.18 -22.78 -1.98
C THR A 102 -1.27 -23.24 -2.95
N GLY A 103 -0.86 -23.89 -4.04
CA GLY A 103 -1.72 -24.36 -5.11
C GLY A 103 -2.09 -23.28 -6.12
N ASN A 104 -3.12 -23.56 -6.91
CA ASN A 104 -3.65 -22.63 -7.92
C ASN A 104 -4.64 -21.69 -7.25
N LYS A 105 -4.35 -20.39 -7.24
CA LYS A 105 -5.21 -19.36 -6.67
C LYS A 105 -5.52 -18.27 -7.69
N LYS A 106 -6.64 -17.58 -7.48
CA LYS A 106 -7.10 -16.44 -8.29
C LYS A 106 -7.31 -15.23 -7.41
N ALA A 107 -6.82 -14.07 -7.83
CA ALA A 107 -7.11 -12.79 -7.17
C ALA A 107 -7.79 -11.82 -8.12
N LEU A 108 -8.59 -10.91 -7.57
CA LEU A 108 -9.28 -9.88 -8.33
C LEU A 108 -8.49 -8.57 -8.32
N VAL A 109 -8.22 -8.02 -9.50
CA VAL A 109 -7.67 -6.67 -9.66
C VAL A 109 -8.68 -5.81 -10.41
N ILE A 110 -9.02 -4.64 -9.89
CA ILE A 110 -9.94 -3.70 -10.52
C ILE A 110 -9.18 -2.42 -10.88
N LEU A 111 -9.18 -2.07 -12.16
CA LEU A 111 -8.64 -0.81 -12.66
C LEU A 111 -9.69 0.29 -12.49
N VAL A 112 -9.31 1.39 -11.86
CA VAL A 112 -10.23 2.47 -11.47
C VAL A 112 -9.78 3.84 -11.99
N ASN A 113 -10.63 4.46 -12.79
CA ASN A 113 -10.58 5.88 -13.15
C ASN A 113 -11.38 6.72 -12.14
N PHE A 114 -11.04 8.00 -12.06
CA PHE A 114 -11.82 9.04 -11.41
C PHE A 114 -12.45 9.97 -12.45
N GLN A 115 -13.39 10.84 -12.05
CA GLN A 115 -14.02 11.78 -12.99
C GLN A 115 -13.02 12.71 -13.70
N ASP A 116 -11.93 13.08 -13.02
CA ASP A 116 -10.93 14.04 -13.49
C ASP A 116 -9.58 13.40 -13.83
N THR A 117 -9.37 12.14 -13.48
CA THR A 117 -8.09 11.44 -13.66
C THR A 117 -8.33 10.06 -14.27
N HIS A 118 -7.71 9.82 -15.42
CA HIS A 118 -7.90 8.59 -16.20
C HIS A 118 -6.56 7.91 -16.45
N PHE A 119 -6.60 6.58 -16.61
CA PHE A 119 -5.44 5.80 -17.07
C PHE A 119 -4.89 6.38 -18.38
N GLN A 120 -3.56 6.38 -18.50
CA GLN A 120 -2.88 6.67 -19.76
C GLN A 120 -3.29 5.63 -20.81
N GLU A 121 -3.34 6.02 -22.09
CA GLU A 121 -3.69 5.12 -23.19
C GLU A 121 -2.79 3.87 -23.25
N SER A 122 -1.52 4.02 -22.86
CA SER A 122 -0.55 2.92 -22.75
C SER A 122 -0.88 1.91 -21.65
N SER A 123 -1.67 2.31 -20.66
CA SER A 123 -2.03 1.52 -19.48
C SER A 123 -3.33 0.72 -19.70
N SER A 124 -3.42 0.09 -20.88
CA SER A 124 -4.61 -0.67 -21.29
C SER A 124 -4.87 -1.89 -20.39
N LEU A 125 -6.11 -2.40 -20.42
CA LEU A 125 -6.47 -3.64 -19.72
C LEU A 125 -5.58 -4.82 -20.14
N ASP A 126 -5.30 -4.96 -21.45
CA ASP A 126 -4.40 -5.99 -21.98
C ASP A 126 -2.96 -5.82 -21.46
N PHE A 127 -2.49 -4.59 -21.31
CA PHE A 127 -1.18 -4.33 -20.73
C PHE A 127 -1.15 -4.75 -19.25
N TYR A 128 -2.18 -4.39 -18.47
CA TYR A 128 -2.28 -4.82 -17.07
C TYR A 128 -2.42 -6.33 -16.90
N ASP A 129 -3.17 -7.01 -17.79
CA ASP A 129 -3.20 -8.47 -17.79
C ASP A 129 -1.80 -9.05 -18.00
N LYS A 130 -1.02 -8.50 -18.92
CA LYS A 130 0.36 -8.95 -19.17
C LYS A 130 1.30 -8.69 -17.98
N ILE A 131 1.29 -7.49 -17.40
CA ILE A 131 2.17 -7.19 -16.26
C ILE A 131 1.82 -8.02 -15.02
N LEU A 132 0.58 -8.51 -14.92
CA LEU A 132 0.13 -9.31 -13.77
C LEU A 132 0.24 -10.82 -14.01
N ASN A 133 -0.03 -11.31 -15.22
CA ASN A 133 -0.19 -12.75 -15.48
C ASN A 133 0.81 -13.34 -16.48
N GLN A 134 1.39 -12.57 -17.39
CA GLN A 134 2.17 -13.15 -18.48
C GLN A 134 3.47 -13.75 -17.94
N THR A 135 3.59 -15.08 -18.01
CA THR A 135 4.83 -15.78 -17.66
C THR A 135 6.00 -15.30 -18.49
N GLY A 136 7.11 -14.95 -17.82
CA GLY A 136 8.30 -14.39 -18.44
C GLY A 136 8.06 -13.04 -19.12
N PHE A 137 7.12 -12.23 -18.61
CA PHE A 137 6.85 -10.91 -19.15
C PHE A 137 8.13 -10.07 -19.21
N ASN A 138 8.48 -9.61 -20.41
CA ASN A 138 9.70 -8.84 -20.62
C ASN A 138 9.42 -7.72 -21.62
N ASN A 139 9.22 -6.52 -21.08
CA ASN A 139 8.98 -5.30 -21.84
C ASN A 139 9.66 -4.16 -21.07
N SER A 140 10.88 -3.81 -21.46
CA SER A 140 11.74 -2.90 -20.70
C SER A 140 10.96 -1.63 -20.28
N PRO A 141 10.99 -1.24 -18.99
CA PRO A 141 11.87 -1.75 -17.93
C PRO A 141 11.37 -2.99 -17.15
N PHE A 142 10.22 -3.58 -17.47
CA PHE A 142 9.69 -4.77 -16.78
C PHE A 142 10.53 -6.02 -17.05
N VAL A 143 10.84 -6.75 -15.97
CA VAL A 143 11.66 -7.98 -15.98
C VAL A 143 10.94 -9.19 -15.36
N GLY A 144 9.62 -9.23 -15.52
CA GLY A 144 8.73 -10.28 -15.03
C GLY A 144 7.34 -9.72 -14.75
N SER A 145 6.36 -10.61 -14.62
CA SER A 145 5.01 -10.29 -14.16
C SER A 145 4.89 -10.47 -12.64
N ALA A 146 3.78 -9.99 -12.06
CA ALA A 146 3.45 -10.29 -10.67
C ALA A 146 3.28 -11.81 -10.44
N HIS A 147 2.69 -12.54 -11.39
CA HIS A 147 2.62 -14.00 -11.40
C HIS A 147 4.01 -14.62 -11.30
N ASP A 148 4.96 -14.19 -12.14
CA ASP A 148 6.34 -14.69 -12.12
C ASP A 148 6.98 -14.45 -10.74
N TYR A 149 6.77 -13.27 -10.14
CA TYR A 149 7.30 -12.93 -8.82
C TYR A 149 6.80 -13.91 -7.74
N PHE A 150 5.48 -14.10 -7.63
CA PHE A 150 4.91 -14.98 -6.60
C PHE A 150 5.23 -16.46 -6.84
N MET A 151 5.33 -16.88 -8.11
CA MET A 151 5.76 -18.22 -8.48
C MET A 151 7.21 -18.47 -8.07
N ASP A 152 8.13 -17.54 -8.34
CA ASP A 152 9.53 -17.64 -7.93
C ASP A 152 9.69 -17.62 -6.40
N GLN A 153 8.99 -16.70 -5.73
CA GLN A 153 9.10 -16.57 -4.28
C GLN A 153 8.59 -17.79 -3.51
N SER A 154 7.66 -18.54 -4.09
CA SER A 154 7.09 -19.76 -3.52
C SER A 154 7.76 -21.05 -3.98
N ASN A 155 8.85 -20.98 -4.77
CA ASN A 155 9.47 -22.14 -5.42
C ASN A 155 8.47 -22.99 -6.23
N GLY A 156 7.52 -22.33 -6.90
CA GLY A 156 6.50 -22.99 -7.71
C GLY A 156 5.29 -23.53 -6.92
N LEU A 157 5.24 -23.31 -5.60
CA LEU A 157 4.15 -23.82 -4.76
C LEU A 157 2.90 -22.94 -4.80
N PHE A 158 3.02 -21.67 -5.17
CA PHE A 158 1.93 -20.71 -5.22
C PHE A 158 1.74 -20.19 -6.65
N ASN A 159 0.81 -20.82 -7.37
CA ASN A 159 0.44 -20.44 -8.72
C ASN A 159 -0.74 -19.45 -8.67
N LEU A 160 -0.42 -18.17 -8.54
CA LEU A 160 -1.40 -17.10 -8.40
C LEU A 160 -1.65 -16.40 -9.74
N SER A 161 -2.90 -16.42 -10.21
CA SER A 161 -3.36 -15.66 -11.38
C SER A 161 -4.30 -14.54 -10.97
N PHE A 162 -4.41 -13.51 -11.81
CA PHE A 162 -5.20 -12.32 -11.55
C PHE A 162 -6.28 -12.17 -12.60
N ASP A 163 -7.54 -12.06 -12.18
CA ASP A 163 -8.61 -11.61 -13.07
C ASP A 163 -8.65 -10.08 -13.01
N VAL A 164 -8.41 -9.42 -14.15
CA VAL A 164 -8.35 -7.95 -14.24
C VAL A 164 -9.66 -7.41 -14.80
N ALA A 165 -10.32 -6.53 -14.04
CA ALA A 165 -11.57 -5.87 -14.40
C ALA A 165 -11.39 -4.37 -14.63
N GLY A 166 -12.23 -3.77 -15.48
CA GLY A 166 -12.24 -2.32 -15.75
C GLY A 166 -11.52 -1.93 -17.05
N PRO A 167 -11.00 -0.69 -17.17
CA PRO A 167 -11.13 0.38 -16.18
C PRO A 167 -12.58 0.84 -16.01
N ILE A 168 -12.99 1.03 -14.75
CA ILE A 168 -14.29 1.62 -14.40
C ILE A 168 -14.08 3.06 -13.93
N THR A 169 -15.01 3.97 -14.22
CA THR A 169 -14.93 5.35 -13.77
C THR A 169 -15.84 5.56 -12.56
N LEU A 170 -15.26 5.98 -11.43
CA LEU A 170 -16.01 6.29 -10.22
C LEU A 170 -16.76 7.62 -10.32
N ALA A 171 -17.70 7.84 -9.42
CA ALA A 171 -18.62 8.96 -9.41
C ALA A 171 -17.98 10.29 -9.03
N HIS A 172 -16.84 10.27 -8.30
CA HIS A 172 -16.20 11.48 -7.80
C HIS A 172 -14.80 11.73 -8.41
N PRO A 173 -14.31 12.99 -8.33
CA PRO A 173 -12.92 13.33 -8.67
C PRO A 173 -11.92 12.64 -7.74
N TYR A 174 -10.67 12.50 -8.15
CA TYR A 174 -9.62 11.81 -7.38
C TYR A 174 -9.56 12.33 -5.94
N ALA A 175 -9.45 13.64 -5.77
CA ALA A 175 -9.29 14.28 -4.46
C ALA A 175 -10.40 13.93 -3.45
N TYR A 176 -11.60 13.55 -3.91
CA TYR A 176 -12.66 13.07 -3.02
C TYR A 176 -12.25 11.81 -2.25
N TYR A 177 -11.55 10.89 -2.92
CA TYR A 177 -11.11 9.63 -2.34
C TYR A 177 -9.76 9.77 -1.61
N GLY A 178 -8.86 10.62 -2.13
CA GLY A 178 -7.48 10.74 -1.64
C GLY A 178 -7.16 11.88 -0.68
N SER A 179 -7.97 12.95 -0.61
CA SER A 179 -7.58 14.15 0.15
C SER A 179 -7.39 13.92 1.65
N ASN A 180 -6.25 14.40 2.15
CA ASN A 180 -5.96 14.47 3.58
C ASN A 180 -6.75 15.63 4.24
N GLN A 181 -7.94 15.35 4.77
CA GLN A 181 -8.91 16.38 5.17
C GLN A 181 -8.53 17.23 6.42
N ASP A 182 -7.60 16.84 7.29
CA ASP A 182 -6.94 17.74 8.27
C ASP A 182 -5.88 16.98 9.12
N SER A 183 -4.92 17.69 9.73
CA SER A 183 -3.81 17.10 10.52
C SER A 183 -4.22 16.37 11.82
N ASN A 184 -5.51 16.25 12.11
CA ASN A 184 -6.08 15.63 13.31
C ASN A 184 -7.35 14.80 13.06
N SER A 185 -7.78 14.59 11.81
CA SER A 185 -8.91 13.71 11.49
C SER A 185 -8.56 12.82 10.31
N ASP A 186 -8.75 11.52 10.48
CA ASP A 186 -8.99 10.66 9.32
C ASP A 186 -10.30 11.10 8.70
N ASP A 187 -10.30 11.26 7.38
CA ASP A 187 -11.34 10.79 6.48
C ASP A 187 -10.80 10.96 5.05
N SER A 188 -9.73 10.22 4.74
CA SER A 188 -9.53 9.74 3.38
C SER A 188 -10.66 8.74 3.09
N ARG A 189 -11.14 8.66 1.85
CA ARG A 189 -12.26 7.78 1.47
C ARG A 189 -11.85 6.61 0.55
N PRO A 190 -10.68 5.96 0.74
CA PRO A 190 -10.29 4.83 -0.09
C PRO A 190 -11.24 3.64 0.07
N GLU A 191 -11.92 3.49 1.21
CA GLU A 191 -12.98 2.49 1.37
C GLU A 191 -14.18 2.75 0.44
N GLU A 192 -14.55 4.00 0.18
CA GLU A 192 -15.61 4.32 -0.78
C GLU A 192 -15.20 3.96 -2.20
N MET A 193 -13.93 4.20 -2.57
CA MET A 193 -13.35 3.79 -3.86
C MET A 193 -13.52 2.28 -4.06
N VAL A 194 -13.11 1.47 -3.07
CA VAL A 194 -13.20 0.00 -3.13
C VAL A 194 -14.65 -0.47 -3.21
N ILE A 195 -15.54 0.11 -2.39
CA ILE A 195 -16.96 -0.26 -2.35
C ILE A 195 -17.63 0.03 -3.69
N GLU A 196 -17.40 1.22 -4.23
CA GLU A 196 -17.96 1.63 -5.52
C GLU A 196 -17.41 0.78 -6.67
N ALA A 197 -16.11 0.46 -6.62
CA ALA A 197 -15.48 -0.38 -7.61
C ALA A 197 -16.06 -1.80 -7.64
N CYS A 198 -16.18 -2.44 -6.46
CA CYS A 198 -16.77 -3.77 -6.34
C CYS A 198 -18.24 -3.78 -6.81
N LYS A 199 -19.03 -2.76 -6.44
CA LYS A 199 -20.42 -2.62 -6.88
C LYS A 199 -20.56 -2.48 -8.39
N SER A 200 -19.63 -1.78 -9.03
CA SER A 200 -19.68 -1.49 -10.48
C SER A 200 -19.48 -2.75 -11.34
N ILE A 201 -18.72 -3.72 -10.86
CA ILE A 201 -18.45 -4.97 -11.59
C ILE A 201 -19.30 -6.16 -11.09
N ALA A 202 -20.22 -5.92 -10.16
CA ALA A 202 -20.91 -6.99 -9.43
C ALA A 202 -21.75 -7.92 -10.30
N ASN A 203 -22.26 -7.42 -11.42
CA ASN A 203 -23.08 -8.19 -12.35
C ASN A 203 -22.24 -8.99 -13.36
N THR A 204 -20.94 -8.70 -13.47
CA THR A 204 -20.02 -9.32 -14.43
C THR A 204 -18.94 -10.17 -13.78
N THR A 205 -18.81 -10.08 -12.45
CA THR A 205 -17.75 -10.74 -11.68
C THR A 205 -18.35 -11.70 -10.67
N ASP A 206 -17.89 -12.94 -10.75
CA ASP A 206 -18.17 -13.98 -9.77
C ASP A 206 -17.12 -13.91 -8.64
N PHE A 207 -17.53 -13.38 -7.48
CA PHE A 207 -16.60 -13.14 -6.37
C PHE A 207 -16.19 -14.43 -5.64
N SER A 208 -16.95 -15.52 -5.72
CA SER A 208 -16.62 -16.76 -5.01
C SER A 208 -15.34 -17.42 -5.53
N LYS A 209 -14.86 -17.01 -6.73
CA LYS A 209 -13.55 -17.43 -7.28
C LYS A 209 -12.36 -16.96 -6.44
N TYR A 210 -12.57 -15.92 -5.66
CA TYR A 210 -11.55 -15.27 -4.84
C TYR A 210 -11.76 -15.56 -3.35
N ASP A 211 -12.58 -16.58 -3.01
CA ASP A 211 -12.66 -17.20 -1.69
C ASP A 211 -11.92 -18.55 -1.75
N TRP A 212 -10.69 -18.56 -1.25
CA TRP A 212 -9.73 -19.65 -1.39
C TRP A 212 -9.90 -20.73 -0.32
N ASP A 213 -10.57 -20.41 0.79
CA ASP A 213 -10.80 -21.29 1.92
C ASP A 213 -12.28 -21.70 2.09
N GLY A 214 -13.19 -21.07 1.35
CA GLY A 214 -14.61 -21.42 1.30
C GLY A 214 -15.40 -20.92 2.51
N ASP A 215 -14.92 -19.90 3.21
CA ASP A 215 -15.58 -19.33 4.40
C ASP A 215 -16.60 -18.21 4.07
N GLY A 216 -16.86 -18.02 2.78
CA GLY A 216 -17.78 -17.02 2.24
C GLY A 216 -17.21 -15.60 2.32
N GLU A 217 -15.88 -15.45 2.41
CA GLU A 217 -15.17 -14.18 2.40
C GLU A 217 -13.97 -14.19 1.46
N VAL A 218 -14.05 -13.33 0.44
CA VAL A 218 -12.97 -13.09 -0.51
C VAL A 218 -11.67 -12.74 0.22
N GLU A 219 -10.54 -13.37 -0.15
CA GLU A 219 -9.26 -13.12 0.51
C GLU A 219 -8.83 -11.65 0.42
N GLN A 220 -9.03 -11.06 -0.77
CA GLN A 220 -8.67 -9.69 -1.09
C GLN A 220 -9.31 -9.22 -2.40
N VAL A 221 -9.64 -7.93 -2.46
CA VAL A 221 -9.76 -7.17 -3.72
C VAL A 221 -8.59 -6.20 -3.86
N PHE A 222 -7.92 -6.18 -5.01
CA PHE A 222 -6.86 -5.21 -5.29
C PHE A 222 -7.38 -4.11 -6.23
N ILE A 223 -7.12 -2.85 -5.90
CA ILE A 223 -7.45 -1.70 -6.76
C ILE A 223 -6.17 -1.13 -7.36
N VAL A 224 -6.11 -1.00 -8.68
CA VAL A 224 -5.14 -0.11 -9.32
C VAL A 224 -5.88 1.15 -9.73
N TYR A 225 -5.49 2.30 -9.19
CA TYR A 225 -6.14 3.57 -9.48
C TYR A 225 -5.32 4.42 -10.44
N ALA A 226 -6.01 5.14 -11.33
CA ALA A 226 -5.42 6.01 -12.34
C ALA A 226 -4.56 7.12 -11.71
N GLY A 227 -3.47 7.50 -12.39
CA GLY A 227 -2.59 8.58 -11.96
C GLY A 227 -1.52 8.18 -10.94
N HIS A 228 -0.96 9.19 -10.26
CA HIS A 228 0.13 9.01 -9.29
C HIS A 228 -0.39 8.60 -7.91
N GLY A 229 0.44 7.92 -7.12
CA GLY A 229 0.22 7.66 -5.70
C GLY A 229 0.99 8.64 -4.81
N GLU A 230 0.48 8.90 -3.61
CA GLU A 230 1.05 9.86 -2.66
C GLU A 230 2.44 9.46 -2.15
N ALA A 231 2.71 8.15 -2.05
CA ALA A 231 4.03 7.63 -1.68
C ALA A 231 5.14 8.11 -2.63
N ASP A 232 4.80 8.22 -3.92
CA ASP A 232 5.71 8.60 -5.01
C ASP A 232 5.55 10.06 -5.44
N TYR A 233 4.47 10.73 -5.07
CA TYR A 233 4.16 12.07 -5.55
C TYR A 233 3.67 12.97 -4.41
N ASP A 234 4.36 14.09 -4.20
CA ASP A 234 4.13 14.98 -3.05
C ASP A 234 2.92 15.90 -3.29
N ASN A 235 1.75 15.27 -3.34
CA ASN A 235 0.44 15.91 -3.43
C ASN A 235 -0.51 15.25 -2.41
N PRO A 236 -0.99 16.00 -1.41
CA PRO A 236 -1.86 15.47 -0.35
C PRO A 236 -3.28 15.11 -0.81
N ASP A 237 -3.63 15.37 -2.07
CA ASP A 237 -4.91 14.99 -2.68
C ASP A 237 -4.87 13.59 -3.32
N LEU A 238 -3.70 12.95 -3.35
CA LEU A 238 -3.50 11.62 -3.91
C LEU A 238 -3.69 10.53 -2.86
N ILE A 239 -3.99 9.31 -3.30
CA ILE A 239 -4.13 8.14 -2.44
C ILE A 239 -2.73 7.57 -2.20
N TRP A 240 -2.44 7.19 -0.96
CA TRP A 240 -1.25 6.42 -0.63
C TRP A 240 -1.51 4.93 -0.93
N PRO A 241 -0.60 4.18 -1.61
CA PRO A 241 -0.74 2.73 -1.74
C PRO A 241 -0.75 2.02 -0.38
N HIS A 242 -1.80 1.26 -0.09
CA HIS A 242 -1.96 0.60 1.21
C HIS A 242 -2.89 -0.61 1.13
N LYS A 243 -2.83 -1.44 2.17
CA LYS A 243 -3.80 -2.49 2.50
C LYS A 243 -4.59 -2.10 3.74
N TRP A 244 -5.91 -2.28 3.69
CA TRP A 244 -6.78 -2.05 4.83
C TRP A 244 -7.94 -3.04 4.92
N SER A 245 -8.79 -2.83 5.90
CA SER A 245 -10.04 -3.57 6.08
C SER A 245 -11.22 -2.62 6.17
N LEU A 246 -12.26 -2.86 5.38
CA LEU A 246 -13.49 -2.07 5.38
C LEU A 246 -14.13 -2.00 6.78
N SER A 247 -14.10 -3.09 7.54
CA SER A 247 -14.59 -3.15 8.92
C SER A 247 -13.79 -2.28 9.90
N SER A 248 -12.53 -1.97 9.59
CA SER A 248 -11.64 -1.14 10.39
C SER A 248 -11.53 0.29 9.86
N SER A 249 -12.18 0.60 8.74
CA SER A 249 -12.33 1.95 8.19
C SER A 249 -13.54 2.66 8.81
N ILE A 250 -13.78 3.91 8.42
CA ILE A 250 -14.99 4.65 8.81
C ILE A 250 -16.29 4.00 8.33
N TYR A 251 -16.23 3.16 7.29
CA TYR A 251 -17.37 2.35 6.85
C TYR A 251 -17.82 1.37 7.96
N ASN A 252 -16.88 0.88 8.78
CA ASN A 252 -17.10 0.06 9.97
C ASN A 252 -18.00 -1.17 9.73
N LYS A 253 -17.93 -1.72 8.51
CA LYS A 253 -18.74 -2.86 8.04
C LYS A 253 -17.96 -3.67 7.02
N VAL A 254 -18.42 -4.88 6.78
CA VAL A 254 -17.99 -5.71 5.65
C VAL A 254 -18.94 -5.47 4.47
N LEU A 255 -18.40 -5.35 3.26
CA LEU A 255 -19.22 -5.29 2.05
C LEU A 255 -19.74 -6.70 1.73
N LYS A 256 -21.03 -6.82 1.41
CA LYS A 256 -21.62 -8.09 0.97
C LYS A 256 -22.07 -7.94 -0.47
N ILE A 257 -21.52 -8.75 -1.37
CA ILE A 257 -21.82 -8.66 -2.79
C ILE A 257 -21.60 -10.00 -3.48
N GLY A 258 -22.48 -10.37 -4.41
CA GLY A 258 -22.38 -11.64 -5.13
C GLY A 258 -22.46 -12.89 -4.26
N GLY A 259 -23.02 -12.80 -3.04
CA GLY A 259 -23.05 -13.89 -2.06
C GLY A 259 -21.84 -13.94 -1.13
N GLU A 260 -20.78 -13.19 -1.44
CA GLU A 260 -19.53 -13.15 -0.70
C GLU A 260 -19.43 -11.94 0.24
N LYS A 261 -18.58 -12.08 1.25
CA LYS A 261 -18.06 -10.97 2.07
C LYS A 261 -16.77 -10.43 1.45
N ILE A 262 -16.63 -9.11 1.40
CA ILE A 262 -15.40 -8.40 1.05
C ILE A 262 -15.07 -7.48 2.21
N ASN A 263 -13.95 -7.77 2.88
CA ASN A 263 -13.46 -6.94 3.98
C ASN A 263 -12.06 -6.40 3.70
N VAL A 264 -11.17 -7.23 3.17
CA VAL A 264 -9.77 -6.87 2.95
C VAL A 264 -9.58 -6.34 1.53
N TYR A 265 -8.90 -5.21 1.41
CA TYR A 265 -8.47 -4.67 0.13
C TYR A 265 -7.05 -4.17 0.19
N ALA A 266 -6.40 -4.05 -0.97
CA ALA A 266 -5.23 -3.21 -1.10
C ALA A 266 -5.30 -2.37 -2.37
N CYS A 267 -4.46 -1.36 -2.47
CA CYS A 267 -4.42 -0.49 -3.63
C CYS A 267 -3.02 0.00 -3.97
N ALA A 268 -2.78 0.24 -5.26
CA ALA A 268 -1.57 0.86 -5.78
C ALA A 268 -1.88 1.80 -6.96
N SER A 269 -0.98 2.73 -7.23
CA SER A 269 -1.13 3.69 -8.30
C SER A 269 -0.73 3.13 -9.66
N GLU A 270 -1.37 3.65 -10.71
CA GLU A 270 -0.98 3.41 -12.09
C GLU A 270 0.44 3.90 -12.37
N LEU A 271 0.77 5.11 -11.92
CA LEU A 271 1.99 5.82 -12.30
C LEU A 271 2.98 5.88 -11.14
N ASN A 272 4.27 5.73 -11.48
CA ASN A 272 5.37 6.01 -10.58
C ASN A 272 5.68 7.52 -10.51
N HIS A 273 6.70 7.88 -9.73
CA HIS A 273 7.15 9.27 -9.58
C HIS A 273 7.43 9.99 -10.91
N SER A 274 7.92 9.28 -11.93
CA SER A 274 8.31 9.85 -13.23
C SER A 274 7.14 9.98 -14.21
N GLY A 275 5.94 9.55 -13.85
CA GLY A 275 4.77 9.57 -14.73
C GLY A 275 4.74 8.41 -15.73
N ASN A 276 5.58 7.39 -15.54
CA ASN A 276 5.53 6.13 -16.27
C ASN A 276 4.66 5.13 -15.50
N ILE A 277 4.14 4.12 -16.21
CA ILE A 277 3.43 2.99 -15.58
C ILE A 277 4.33 2.38 -14.50
N ALA A 278 3.81 2.28 -13.28
CA ALA A 278 4.51 1.74 -12.14
C ALA A 278 4.89 0.28 -12.35
N GLY A 279 6.05 -0.12 -11.82
CA GLY A 279 6.46 -1.52 -11.81
C GLY A 279 5.65 -2.35 -10.81
N ILE A 280 5.92 -3.66 -10.78
CA ILE A 280 5.17 -4.61 -9.93
C ILE A 280 5.52 -4.49 -8.44
N GLY A 281 6.56 -3.75 -8.05
CA GLY A 281 7.09 -3.73 -6.67
C GLY A 281 6.07 -3.30 -5.62
N ALA A 282 5.38 -2.18 -5.82
CA ALA A 282 4.34 -1.71 -4.89
C ALA A 282 3.14 -2.66 -4.88
N PHE A 283 2.72 -3.15 -6.05
CA PHE A 283 1.66 -4.14 -6.17
C PHE A 283 1.98 -5.40 -5.36
N CYS A 284 3.17 -5.98 -5.55
CA CYS A 284 3.59 -7.18 -4.84
C CYS A 284 3.73 -6.94 -3.33
N HIS A 285 4.26 -5.79 -2.90
CA HIS A 285 4.34 -5.41 -1.48
C HIS A 285 2.95 -5.39 -0.82
N GLU A 286 2.02 -4.64 -1.40
CA GLU A 286 0.67 -4.50 -0.86
C GLU A 286 -0.14 -5.80 -0.91
N PHE A 287 0.05 -6.59 -1.97
CA PHE A 287 -0.58 -7.90 -2.09
C PHE A 287 -0.05 -8.88 -1.04
N SER A 288 1.24 -8.80 -0.70
CA SER A 288 1.88 -9.66 0.29
C SER A 288 1.33 -9.48 1.71
N HIS A 289 0.84 -8.29 2.04
CA HIS A 289 0.09 -8.07 3.29
C HIS A 289 -1.16 -8.94 3.40
N CYS A 290 -1.77 -9.34 2.27
CA CYS A 290 -2.92 -10.23 2.25
C CYS A 290 -2.58 -11.70 2.38
N LEU A 291 -1.31 -12.05 2.15
CA LEU A 291 -0.73 -13.34 2.53
C LEU A 291 -0.37 -13.37 4.02
N GLY A 292 -0.56 -12.26 4.75
CA GLY A 292 -0.26 -12.13 6.17
C GLY A 292 1.17 -11.65 6.47
N LEU A 293 1.92 -11.22 5.44
CA LEU A 293 3.28 -10.73 5.64
C LEU A 293 3.27 -9.32 6.26
N PRO A 294 4.03 -9.10 7.34
CA PRO A 294 4.13 -7.80 8.00
C PRO A 294 5.08 -6.88 7.24
N ASP A 295 4.94 -5.57 7.45
CA ASP A 295 6.00 -4.62 7.10
C ASP A 295 7.28 -4.88 7.90
N MET A 296 8.42 -4.81 7.22
CA MET A 296 9.76 -5.13 7.72
C MET A 296 10.68 -3.91 7.86
N TYR A 297 10.17 -2.71 7.61
CA TYR A 297 10.83 -1.46 7.96
C TYR A 297 10.43 -0.99 9.35
N ASN A 298 11.19 -0.06 9.94
CA ASN A 298 10.85 0.49 11.24
C ASN A 298 9.69 1.49 11.11
N THR A 299 8.48 0.98 11.23
CA THR A 299 7.26 1.77 11.13
C THR A 299 7.15 2.84 12.24
N SER A 300 7.88 2.68 13.34
CA SER A 300 7.91 3.62 14.48
C SER A 300 8.91 4.76 14.29
N ASN A 301 9.91 4.54 13.44
CA ASN A 301 10.94 5.50 13.08
C ASN A 301 11.33 5.23 11.64
N THR A 302 10.57 5.76 10.69
CA THR A 302 10.71 5.51 9.25
C THR A 302 12.03 5.98 8.64
N LYS A 303 12.90 6.61 9.43
CA LYS A 303 14.32 6.83 9.08
C LYS A 303 15.13 5.53 9.08
N ASP A 304 14.74 4.58 9.93
CA ASP A 304 15.31 3.25 9.98
C ASP A 304 14.53 2.38 8.98
N ASN A 305 15.12 2.14 7.82
CA ASN A 305 14.51 1.33 6.77
C ASN A 305 14.40 -0.16 7.16
N GLY A 306 14.73 -0.53 8.40
CA GLY A 306 14.76 -1.90 8.89
C GLY A 306 15.74 -2.72 8.06
N ILE A 307 15.24 -3.78 7.43
CA ILE A 307 16.05 -4.61 6.53
C ILE A 307 16.27 -3.98 5.13
N GLY A 308 15.71 -2.80 4.89
CA GLY A 308 16.01 -1.95 3.74
C GLY A 308 15.68 -2.63 2.41
N TYR A 309 16.64 -2.58 1.48
CA TYR A 309 16.49 -3.16 0.14
C TYR A 309 16.57 -4.70 0.09
N ASN A 310 16.67 -5.38 1.24
CA ASN A 310 16.80 -6.84 1.32
C ASN A 310 15.47 -7.58 1.54
N SER A 311 14.34 -6.88 1.50
CA SER A 311 13.00 -7.48 1.57
C SER A 311 12.00 -6.65 0.80
N LEU A 312 11.06 -7.35 0.16
CA LEU A 312 9.92 -6.75 -0.51
C LEU A 312 9.08 -5.93 0.47
N MET A 313 8.89 -6.42 1.69
CA MET A 313 8.10 -5.80 2.75
C MET A 313 8.82 -4.62 3.41
N ALA A 314 9.91 -4.13 2.81
CA ALA A 314 10.63 -2.93 3.19
C ALA A 314 10.92 -2.08 1.92
N ALA A 315 12.12 -1.52 1.79
CA ALA A 315 12.47 -0.69 0.63
C ALA A 315 12.80 -1.51 -0.64
N GLY A 316 12.87 -2.84 -0.53
CA GLY A 316 13.20 -3.72 -1.66
C GLY A 316 12.16 -3.71 -2.79
N SER A 317 10.93 -3.27 -2.50
CA SER A 317 9.89 -3.00 -3.50
C SER A 317 10.27 -1.91 -4.51
N TYR A 318 11.18 -0.99 -4.15
CA TYR A 318 11.61 0.11 -5.02
C TYR A 318 12.80 -0.24 -5.93
N LEU A 319 13.38 -1.43 -5.80
CA LEU A 319 14.54 -1.83 -6.62
C LEU A 319 14.21 -1.87 -8.11
N GLY A 320 15.21 -1.49 -8.92
CA GLY A 320 15.02 -1.34 -10.36
C GLY A 320 13.95 -0.31 -10.74
N GLY A 321 13.66 0.67 -9.88
CA GLY A 321 12.57 1.63 -10.10
C GLY A 321 11.16 1.04 -9.89
N GLY A 322 11.07 -0.05 -9.12
CA GLY A 322 9.83 -0.81 -8.90
C GLY A 322 9.59 -1.92 -9.91
N TYR A 323 10.38 -2.01 -10.99
CA TYR A 323 10.22 -3.01 -12.04
C TYR A 323 10.91 -4.35 -11.72
N CYS A 324 11.85 -4.35 -10.76
CA CYS A 324 12.60 -5.53 -10.34
C CYS A 324 12.75 -5.54 -8.81
N PRO A 325 11.65 -5.77 -8.06
CA PRO A 325 11.72 -5.84 -6.61
C PRO A 325 12.63 -7.00 -6.16
N CYS A 326 13.20 -6.92 -4.95
CA CYS A 326 13.92 -8.07 -4.40
C CYS A 326 12.96 -9.22 -4.06
N GLY A 327 13.53 -10.42 -3.91
CA GLY A 327 12.81 -11.55 -3.35
C GLY A 327 12.46 -11.37 -1.87
N TYR A 328 11.64 -12.29 -1.37
CA TYR A 328 11.38 -12.44 0.05
C TYR A 328 12.64 -12.89 0.80
N SER A 329 12.81 -12.34 1.99
CA SER A 329 13.70 -12.82 3.04
C SER A 329 13.32 -14.22 3.51
N ALA A 330 14.23 -14.88 4.24
CA ALA A 330 14.00 -16.21 4.76
C ALA A 330 12.77 -16.30 5.69
N TYR A 331 12.46 -15.24 6.45
CA TYR A 331 11.27 -15.19 7.31
C TYR A 331 9.97 -15.12 6.50
N GLU A 332 9.96 -14.35 5.42
CA GLU A 332 8.75 -14.19 4.59
C GLU A 332 8.41 -15.44 3.78
N LYS A 333 9.37 -16.37 3.63
CA LYS A 333 9.17 -17.66 2.92
C LYS A 333 8.78 -18.83 3.83
N THR A 334 8.69 -18.67 5.16
CA THR A 334 8.33 -19.76 6.09
C THR A 334 6.83 -20.00 6.16
#